data_AF-A0A535EAB4-F1
#
_entry.id   AF-A0A535EAB4-F1
#
_cell.length_a   1.000
_cell.length_b   1.000
_cell.length_c   1.000
_cell.angle_alpha   90.00
_cell.angle_beta   90.00
_cell.angle_gamma   90.00
#
_symmetry.space_group_name_H-M   'P 1'
#
loop_
_entity.id
_entity.type
_entity.pdbx_description
1 polymer ?
#
loop_
_entity_poly.entity_id
_entity_poly.type
_entity_poly.pdbx_seq_one_letter_code
_entity_poly.pdbx_strand_id
1 'polypeptide(L)'
;MRLPQFGIFAQGTVAHEFIEFDVRAGVDKAEAGRLITQLEQPAVSAGGVNLVLAFGPDLWRRLAPDELPAGLGPFREVIGLGGKGAPSTQHDAFVWISGSTRDIVFEQSRAAVKAVADVAVVATEQACFVHRDSRDLLGFIDGTKNPPVLEAPLAALVPAGEPGAGGSHVLVMRWIHDLALFETLPVSEQERVFGRTKSDSVEFSNEEKPATAHIARVEIEDEHGEELQIYRRSVPYMRLAEHGLYFVAFAAEPIRFERMLQRMFGLADGQRDRLTDFSRPVSGALYFAPPLTLLGLKEETLHEREEVLRGIPLFATCSAHDLTSIASRVQTREYPAGATLCTQGQPGDGFFVIVDGRAEARRDGSVLRSMGPGDFFGEIALIDEGPRTATVTSSTPLRCLMIGSSEFRDVLGQNADIAVRILDAVTRRLRGMLPPIDQG
;
A
#
# COMPACT_ATOMS: atom_id res chain seq x y z
N MET A 1 5.18 -9.97 -14.38
CA MET A 1 4.08 -10.11 -13.40
C MET A 1 3.83 -8.72 -12.84
N ARG A 2 2.59 -8.22 -12.86
CA ARG A 2 2.29 -6.90 -12.28
C ARG A 2 2.28 -7.02 -10.76
N LEU A 3 2.91 -6.07 -10.07
CA LEU A 3 3.02 -6.10 -8.63
C LEU A 3 1.74 -5.58 -7.98
N PRO A 4 1.08 -6.35 -7.09
CA PRO A 4 -0.05 -5.85 -6.33
C PRO A 4 0.40 -4.82 -5.30
N GLN A 5 -0.53 -4.01 -4.80
CA GLN A 5 -0.25 -3.15 -3.65
C GLN A 5 -0.03 -4.01 -2.40
N PHE A 6 1.20 -4.04 -1.88
CA PHE A 6 1.59 -4.90 -0.75
C PHE A 6 0.72 -4.68 0.51
N GLY A 7 0.20 -3.46 0.69
CA GLY A 7 -0.69 -3.13 1.81
C GLY A 7 -1.96 -3.99 1.87
N ILE A 8 -2.43 -4.53 0.72
CA ILE A 8 -3.56 -5.45 0.67
C ILE A 8 -3.30 -6.67 1.55
N PHE A 9 -2.07 -7.20 1.53
CA PHE A 9 -1.68 -8.46 2.19
C PHE A 9 -0.87 -8.25 3.48
N ALA A 10 -0.50 -7.01 3.80
CA ALA A 10 0.34 -6.69 4.95
C ALA A 10 -0.29 -7.16 6.26
N GLN A 11 0.44 -7.95 7.06
CA GLN A 11 -0.02 -8.47 8.36
C GLN A 11 0.57 -7.67 9.53
N GLY A 12 0.05 -7.89 10.74
CA GLY A 12 0.63 -7.34 11.97
C GLY A 12 0.38 -5.85 12.20
N THR A 13 -0.52 -5.22 11.44
CA THR A 13 -1.01 -3.86 11.70
C THR A 13 -2.10 -3.87 12.75
N VAL A 14 -2.13 -2.86 13.63
CA VAL A 14 -3.12 -2.77 14.72
C VAL A 14 -3.96 -1.50 14.66
N ALA A 15 -3.51 -0.48 13.94
CA ALA A 15 -4.22 0.77 13.71
C ALA A 15 -4.50 0.93 12.21
N HIS A 16 -5.72 1.35 11.89
CA HIS A 16 -6.21 1.48 10.52
C HIS A 16 -6.99 2.79 10.38
N GLU A 17 -6.79 3.50 9.28
CA GLU A 17 -7.62 4.62 8.86
C GLU A 17 -8.16 4.33 7.45
N PHE A 18 -9.47 4.44 7.30
CA PHE A 18 -10.16 4.30 6.03
C PHE A 18 -10.72 5.66 5.63
N ILE A 19 -10.37 6.14 4.45
CA ILE A 19 -10.74 7.46 3.98
C ILE A 19 -11.36 7.32 2.59
N GLU A 20 -12.57 7.84 2.40
CA GLU A 20 -13.20 7.96 1.09
C GLU A 20 -13.17 9.42 0.66
N PHE A 21 -12.81 9.67 -0.60
CA PHE A 21 -12.69 11.00 -1.18
C PHE A 21 -13.69 11.23 -2.31
N ASP A 22 -14.22 12.44 -2.37
CA ASP A 22 -14.92 12.97 -3.54
C ASP A 22 -14.05 14.01 -4.23
N VAL A 23 -13.99 13.97 -5.56
CA VAL A 23 -13.32 15.01 -6.35
C VAL A 23 -14.13 16.30 -6.24
N ARG A 24 -13.45 17.42 -6.02
CA ARG A 24 -14.10 18.73 -5.87
C ARG A 24 -14.86 19.10 -7.15
N ALA A 25 -16.01 19.74 -6.97
CA ALA A 25 -16.79 20.26 -8.09
C ALA A 25 -15.95 21.21 -8.96
N GLY A 26 -15.95 20.98 -10.27
CA GLY A 26 -15.19 21.78 -11.25
C GLY A 26 -13.75 21.34 -11.46
N VAL A 27 -13.22 20.39 -10.67
CA VAL A 27 -11.90 19.80 -10.91
C VAL A 27 -12.02 18.64 -11.90
N ASP A 28 -11.06 18.54 -12.83
CA ASP A 28 -11.00 17.39 -13.73
C ASP A 28 -10.68 16.11 -12.94
N LYS A 29 -11.57 15.11 -13.07
CA LYS A 29 -11.41 13.84 -12.36
C LYS A 29 -10.10 13.13 -12.72
N ALA A 30 -9.66 13.18 -13.97
CA ALA A 30 -8.42 12.50 -14.37
C ALA A 30 -7.19 13.18 -13.73
N GLU A 31 -7.18 14.51 -13.66
CA GLU A 31 -6.15 15.27 -12.93
C GLU A 31 -6.16 14.96 -11.43
N ALA A 32 -7.33 15.00 -10.78
CA ALA A 32 -7.45 14.67 -9.37
C ALA A 32 -6.97 13.23 -9.08
N GLY A 33 -7.37 12.28 -9.92
CA GLY A 33 -6.93 10.90 -9.80
C GLY A 33 -5.42 10.73 -9.94
N ARG A 34 -4.77 11.44 -10.87
CA ARG A 34 -3.30 11.42 -11.02
C ARG A 34 -2.57 11.99 -9.80
N LEU A 35 -3.15 12.95 -9.09
CA LEU A 35 -2.59 13.43 -7.82
C LEU A 35 -2.79 12.41 -6.70
N ILE A 36 -3.94 11.74 -6.65
CA ILE A 36 -4.19 10.67 -5.68
C ILE A 36 -3.22 9.49 -5.90
N THR A 37 -2.88 9.13 -7.14
CA THR A 37 -1.89 8.08 -7.42
C THR A 37 -0.48 8.41 -6.93
N GLN A 38 -0.18 9.70 -6.70
CA GLN A 38 1.11 10.17 -6.17
C GLN A 38 1.18 10.12 -4.63
N LEU A 39 0.13 9.66 -3.94
CA LEU A 39 0.21 9.40 -2.51
C LEU A 39 1.17 8.25 -2.26
N GLU A 40 2.23 8.53 -1.50
CA GLU A 40 3.30 7.57 -1.21
C GLU A 40 3.35 7.20 0.28
N GLN A 41 3.88 6.01 0.55
CA GLN A 41 4.27 5.62 1.91
C GLN A 41 5.53 6.39 2.32
N PRO A 42 5.65 6.86 3.57
CA PRO A 42 6.88 7.46 4.06
C PRO A 42 8.05 6.49 3.95
N ALA A 43 9.18 6.95 3.40
CA ALA A 43 10.42 6.20 3.40
C ALA A 43 11.06 6.21 4.81
N VAL A 44 10.57 5.34 5.69
CA VAL A 44 11.11 5.15 7.06
C VAL A 44 11.53 3.69 7.26
N SER A 45 12.65 3.49 7.97
CA SER A 45 13.22 2.16 8.25
C SER A 45 12.54 1.43 9.42
N ALA A 46 11.76 2.14 10.25
CA ALA A 46 10.97 1.57 11.33
C ALA A 46 9.69 2.40 11.55
N GLY A 47 8.57 1.73 11.84
CA GLY A 47 7.29 2.41 12.10
C GLY A 47 6.62 2.99 10.84
N GLY A 48 6.85 2.41 9.68
CA GLY A 48 6.14 2.79 8.45
C GLY A 48 4.65 2.44 8.48
N VAL A 49 3.89 3.00 7.55
CA VAL A 49 2.50 2.61 7.28
C VAL A 49 2.41 1.87 5.95
N ASN A 50 1.46 0.97 5.85
CA ASN A 50 1.00 0.45 4.58
C ASN A 50 -0.05 1.39 4.00
N LEU A 51 0.01 1.60 2.69
CA LEU A 51 -0.95 2.40 1.93
C LEU A 51 -1.58 1.51 0.85
N VAL A 52 -2.92 1.57 0.76
CA VAL A 52 -3.69 1.03 -0.36
C VAL A 52 -4.54 2.14 -0.95
N LEU A 53 -4.40 2.34 -2.25
CA LEU A 53 -5.18 3.28 -3.06
C LEU A 53 -6.16 2.50 -3.93
N ALA A 54 -7.42 2.87 -3.91
CA ALA A 54 -8.44 2.30 -4.76
C ALA A 54 -9.34 3.40 -5.35
N PHE A 55 -9.84 3.17 -6.56
CA PHE A 55 -10.57 4.17 -7.34
C PHE A 55 -11.96 3.68 -7.68
N GLY A 56 -12.92 4.59 -7.58
CA GLY A 56 -14.28 4.36 -8.02
C GLY A 56 -14.33 4.14 -9.54
N PRO A 57 -15.37 3.49 -10.05
CA PRO A 57 -15.46 3.05 -11.44
C PRO A 57 -15.37 4.19 -12.47
N ASP A 58 -15.94 5.37 -12.17
CA ASP A 58 -15.86 6.54 -13.05
C ASP A 58 -14.44 7.13 -13.07
N LEU A 59 -13.83 7.29 -11.90
CA LEU A 59 -12.47 7.81 -11.80
C LEU A 59 -11.46 6.86 -12.45
N TRP A 60 -11.54 5.56 -12.16
CA TRP A 60 -10.63 4.56 -12.74
C TRP A 60 -10.72 4.51 -14.26
N ARG A 61 -11.93 4.54 -14.84
CA ARG A 61 -12.14 4.56 -16.29
C ARG A 61 -11.45 5.76 -16.97
N ARG A 62 -11.34 6.90 -16.28
CA ARG A 62 -10.68 8.10 -16.79
C ARG A 62 -9.15 8.02 -16.67
N LEU A 63 -8.66 7.33 -15.64
CA LEU A 63 -7.22 7.15 -15.42
C LEU A 63 -6.61 6.11 -16.34
N ALA A 64 -7.29 4.97 -16.52
CA ALA A 64 -6.77 3.84 -17.28
C ALA A 64 -7.93 3.09 -17.98
N PRO A 65 -8.49 3.63 -19.08
CA PRO A 65 -9.66 3.05 -19.75
C PRO A 65 -9.42 1.63 -20.27
N ASP A 66 -8.19 1.32 -20.69
CA ASP A 66 -7.80 0.00 -21.20
C ASP A 66 -7.49 -1.01 -20.08
N GLU A 67 -7.49 -0.56 -18.82
CA GLU A 67 -7.20 -1.37 -17.63
C GLU A 67 -8.43 -1.49 -16.72
N LEU A 68 -9.62 -1.41 -17.32
CA LEU A 68 -10.89 -1.54 -16.62
C LEU A 68 -11.20 -3.04 -16.41
N PRO A 69 -11.07 -3.57 -15.18
CA PRO A 69 -11.31 -4.98 -14.93
C PRO A 69 -12.79 -5.34 -15.11
N ALA A 70 -13.04 -6.60 -15.44
CA ALA A 70 -14.38 -7.11 -15.70
C ALA A 70 -15.30 -6.94 -14.47
N GLY A 71 -16.52 -6.46 -14.72
CA GLY A 71 -17.53 -6.30 -13.67
C GLY A 71 -17.36 -5.04 -12.80
N LEU A 72 -16.35 -4.19 -13.03
CA LEU A 72 -16.22 -2.94 -12.27
C LEU A 72 -17.35 -1.95 -12.60
N GLY A 73 -18.17 -1.68 -11.59
CA GLY A 73 -19.26 -0.72 -11.62
C GLY A 73 -19.49 -0.10 -10.24
N PRO A 74 -20.37 0.90 -10.13
CA PRO A 74 -20.67 1.48 -8.82
C PRO A 74 -21.43 0.45 -7.97
N PHE A 75 -21.21 0.49 -6.66
CA PHE A 75 -21.99 -0.33 -5.74
C PHE A 75 -23.49 0.00 -5.89
N ARG A 76 -24.31 -1.04 -6.02
CA ARG A 76 -25.76 -0.91 -6.15
C ARG A 76 -26.42 -1.20 -4.82
N GLU A 77 -27.40 -0.39 -4.46
CA GLU A 77 -28.20 -0.61 -3.26
C GLU A 77 -28.82 -2.01 -3.29
N VAL A 78 -28.69 -2.74 -2.18
CA VAL A 78 -29.29 -4.05 -1.99
C VAL A 78 -30.56 -3.87 -1.18
N ILE A 79 -31.70 -4.15 -1.78
CA ILE A 79 -33.02 -4.12 -1.12
C ILE A 79 -33.43 -5.55 -0.82
N GLY A 80 -33.23 -5.99 0.42
CA GLY A 80 -33.46 -7.35 0.89
C GLY A 80 -34.82 -7.60 1.52
N LEU A 81 -34.99 -8.80 2.07
CA LEU A 81 -36.20 -9.19 2.79
C LEU A 81 -36.36 -8.48 4.13
N GLY A 82 -37.61 -8.18 4.50
CA GLY A 82 -37.96 -7.62 5.80
C GLY A 82 -37.45 -6.19 6.04
N GLY A 83 -37.26 -5.40 4.97
CA GLY A 83 -36.75 -4.03 5.05
C GLY A 83 -35.26 -3.94 5.40
N LYS A 84 -34.54 -5.05 5.34
CA LYS A 84 -33.07 -5.12 5.52
C LYS A 84 -32.40 -4.97 4.16
N GLY A 85 -31.21 -4.39 4.13
CA GLY A 85 -30.51 -4.14 2.89
C GLY A 85 -29.16 -3.46 3.13
N ALA A 86 -28.51 -3.06 2.05
CA ALA A 86 -27.27 -2.30 2.06
C ALA A 86 -27.39 -1.05 1.19
N PRO A 87 -27.26 0.16 1.75
CA PRO A 87 -27.34 1.39 0.96
C PRO A 87 -26.12 1.53 0.06
N SER A 88 -26.27 2.29 -1.04
CA SER A 88 -25.13 2.73 -1.87
C SER A 88 -24.67 4.12 -1.44
N THR A 89 -23.40 4.22 -1.10
CA THR A 89 -22.72 5.47 -0.68
C THR A 89 -21.37 5.56 -1.42
N GLN A 90 -21.39 5.33 -2.73
CA GLN A 90 -20.20 5.29 -3.57
C GLN A 90 -19.49 6.66 -3.61
N HIS A 91 -18.17 6.65 -3.41
CA HIS A 91 -17.30 7.83 -3.60
C HIS A 91 -16.29 7.61 -4.74
N ASP A 92 -15.52 8.66 -5.05
CA ASP A 92 -14.58 8.67 -6.18
C ASP A 92 -13.29 7.88 -5.91
N ALA A 93 -12.77 7.91 -4.69
CA ALA A 93 -11.58 7.16 -4.30
C ALA A 93 -11.64 6.67 -2.86
N PHE A 94 -10.90 5.60 -2.58
CA PHE A 94 -10.73 5.01 -1.27
C PHE A 94 -9.23 4.89 -0.98
N VAL A 95 -8.85 5.35 0.21
CA VAL A 95 -7.49 5.28 0.72
C VAL A 95 -7.52 4.55 2.05
N TRP A 96 -6.71 3.50 2.16
CA TRP A 96 -6.53 2.75 3.38
C TRP A 96 -5.09 2.87 3.85
N ILE A 97 -4.93 3.39 5.07
CA ILE A 97 -3.64 3.51 5.75
C ILE A 97 -3.66 2.59 6.97
N SER A 98 -2.67 1.71 7.10
CA SER A 98 -2.55 0.84 8.29
C SER A 98 -1.13 0.80 8.84
N GLY A 99 -1.00 0.67 10.16
CA GLY A 99 0.30 0.73 10.83
C GLY A 99 0.29 0.11 12.21
N SER A 100 1.44 0.19 12.88
CA SER A 100 1.65 -0.36 14.22
C SER A 100 1.09 0.52 15.34
N THR A 101 0.91 1.82 15.10
CA THR A 101 0.40 2.76 16.10
C THR A 101 -0.52 3.80 15.47
N ARG A 102 -1.47 4.30 16.28
CA ARG A 102 -2.51 5.22 15.82
C ARG A 102 -1.98 6.60 15.48
N ASP A 103 -0.99 7.09 16.21
CA ASP A 103 -0.36 8.39 15.97
C ASP A 103 0.30 8.45 14.59
N ILE A 104 1.08 7.44 14.22
CA ILE A 104 1.72 7.37 12.90
C ILE A 104 0.65 7.30 11.80
N VAL A 105 -0.35 6.43 11.95
CA VAL A 105 -1.46 6.32 10.99
C VAL A 105 -2.18 7.66 10.84
N PHE A 106 -2.45 8.37 11.94
CA PHE A 106 -3.09 9.68 11.92
C PHE A 106 -2.24 10.75 11.22
N GLU A 107 -0.94 10.84 11.53
CA GLU A 107 -0.03 11.80 10.90
C GLU A 107 0.06 11.58 9.38
N GLN A 108 0.11 10.31 8.95
CA GLN A 108 0.12 9.97 7.52
C GLN A 108 -1.21 10.22 6.83
N SER A 109 -2.32 9.96 7.53
CA SER A 109 -3.65 10.30 7.02
C SER A 109 -3.81 11.80 6.82
N ARG A 110 -3.34 12.61 7.77
CA ARG A 110 -3.35 14.08 7.64
C ARG A 110 -2.46 14.57 6.49
N ALA A 111 -1.30 13.94 6.29
CA ALA A 111 -0.41 14.25 5.17
C ALA A 111 -1.07 13.92 3.83
N ALA A 112 -1.71 12.76 3.70
CA ALA A 112 -2.43 12.34 2.50
C ALA A 112 -3.59 13.30 2.17
N VAL A 113 -4.43 13.63 3.15
CA VAL A 113 -5.54 14.58 2.98
C VAL A 113 -5.02 15.95 2.53
N LYS A 114 -3.92 16.44 3.14
CA LYS A 114 -3.32 17.71 2.75
C LYS A 114 -2.79 17.69 1.30
N ALA A 115 -2.18 16.58 0.87
CA ALA A 115 -1.58 16.47 -0.45
C ALA A 115 -2.60 16.57 -1.59
N VAL A 116 -3.85 16.16 -1.35
CA VAL A 116 -4.92 16.19 -2.37
C VAL A 116 -5.97 17.28 -2.10
N ALA A 117 -5.74 18.16 -1.12
CA ALA A 117 -6.75 19.10 -0.63
C ALA A 117 -7.28 20.08 -1.69
N ASP A 118 -6.48 20.39 -2.71
CA ASP A 118 -6.86 21.29 -3.81
C ASP A 118 -7.80 20.63 -4.83
N VAL A 119 -7.80 19.30 -4.90
CA VAL A 119 -8.53 18.53 -5.93
C VAL A 119 -9.62 17.62 -5.39
N ALA A 120 -9.53 17.20 -4.12
CA ALA A 120 -10.46 16.29 -3.49
C ALA A 120 -10.81 16.74 -2.06
N VAL A 121 -11.93 16.23 -1.55
CA VAL A 121 -12.37 16.42 -0.17
C VAL A 121 -12.63 15.06 0.48
N VAL A 122 -12.38 14.97 1.78
CA VAL A 122 -12.77 13.80 2.57
C VAL A 122 -14.30 13.73 2.60
N ALA A 123 -14.86 12.68 2.04
CA ALA A 123 -16.28 12.40 2.08
C ALA A 123 -16.65 11.62 3.34
N THR A 124 -15.87 10.59 3.66
CA THR A 124 -15.96 9.83 4.91
C THR A 124 -14.56 9.48 5.42
N GLU A 125 -14.43 9.35 6.73
CA GLU A 125 -13.25 8.77 7.37
C GLU A 125 -13.67 7.88 8.54
N GLN A 126 -12.91 6.82 8.79
CA GLN A 126 -13.17 5.92 9.90
C GLN A 126 -11.86 5.32 10.44
N ALA A 127 -11.47 5.80 11.61
CA ALA A 127 -10.43 5.18 12.43
C ALA A 127 -10.93 3.82 12.97
N CYS A 128 -10.11 2.79 12.78
CA CYS A 128 -10.37 1.41 13.18
C CYS A 128 -9.15 0.81 13.90
N PHE A 129 -9.37 -0.32 14.56
CA PHE A 129 -8.34 -0.99 15.36
C PHE A 129 -8.52 -2.50 15.32
N VAL A 130 -7.43 -3.24 15.56
CA VAL A 130 -7.52 -4.69 15.80
C VAL A 130 -7.94 -4.94 17.24
N HIS A 131 -9.04 -5.67 17.45
CA HIS A 131 -9.56 -5.99 18.78
C HIS A 131 -9.13 -7.39 19.20
N ARG A 132 -8.36 -7.48 20.30
CA ARG A 132 -7.88 -8.76 20.86
C ARG A 132 -7.14 -9.60 19.80
N ASP A 133 -7.46 -10.88 19.70
CA ASP A 133 -7.00 -11.89 18.74
C ASP A 133 -7.75 -11.78 17.39
N SER A 134 -7.87 -10.57 16.84
CA SER A 134 -8.61 -10.28 15.59
C SER A 134 -10.11 -10.57 15.67
N ARG A 135 -10.74 -10.17 16.78
CA ARG A 135 -12.18 -10.30 16.96
C ARG A 135 -12.95 -9.11 16.42
N ASP A 136 -14.17 -9.38 15.97
CA ASP A 136 -15.20 -8.35 15.86
C ASP A 136 -15.68 -7.90 17.27
N LEU A 137 -16.53 -6.87 17.34
CA LEU A 137 -17.12 -6.43 18.62
C LEU A 137 -18.26 -7.31 19.11
N LEU A 138 -18.82 -8.20 18.28
CA LEU A 138 -19.76 -9.23 18.70
C LEU A 138 -19.04 -10.38 19.45
N GLY A 139 -17.70 -10.39 19.39
CA GLY A 139 -16.81 -11.25 20.15
C GLY A 139 -16.38 -12.52 19.41
N PHE A 140 -16.59 -12.61 18.10
CA PHE A 140 -16.13 -13.72 17.27
C PHE A 140 -14.83 -13.36 16.55
N ILE A 141 -13.96 -14.34 16.31
CA ILE A 141 -12.76 -14.15 15.49
C ILE A 141 -13.22 -13.86 14.05
N ASP A 142 -12.76 -12.74 13.50
CA ASP A 142 -13.00 -12.37 12.10
C ASP A 142 -11.76 -12.68 11.27
N GLY A 143 -11.99 -13.27 10.09
CA GLY A 143 -10.92 -13.72 9.19
C GLY A 143 -10.52 -15.19 9.29
N THR A 144 -11.14 -16.02 10.17
CA THR A 144 -10.79 -17.45 10.31
C THR A 144 -10.81 -18.23 8.99
N LYS A 145 -11.77 -17.91 8.10
CA LYS A 145 -11.96 -18.53 6.79
C LYS A 145 -11.34 -17.72 5.63
N ASN A 146 -10.46 -16.76 5.92
CA ASN A 146 -9.68 -16.17 4.84
C ASN A 146 -8.79 -17.23 4.21
N PRO A 147 -8.53 -17.15 2.90
CA PRO A 147 -7.48 -17.96 2.29
C PRO A 147 -6.15 -17.74 3.03
N PRO A 148 -5.31 -18.78 3.18
CA PRO A 148 -3.95 -18.63 3.70
C PRO A 148 -3.19 -17.52 2.99
N VAL A 149 -2.29 -16.83 3.67
CA VAL A 149 -1.60 -15.64 3.10
C VAL A 149 -0.90 -15.93 1.76
N LEU A 150 -0.37 -17.14 1.57
CA LEU A 150 0.26 -17.56 0.31
C LEU A 150 -0.73 -17.77 -0.84
N GLU A 151 -1.98 -18.08 -0.52
CA GLU A 151 -3.07 -18.34 -1.48
C GLU A 151 -4.00 -17.14 -1.65
N ALA A 152 -4.00 -16.19 -0.70
CA ALA A 152 -4.81 -14.98 -0.75
C ALA A 152 -4.71 -14.20 -2.08
N PRO A 153 -3.53 -14.09 -2.73
CA PRO A 153 -3.44 -13.48 -4.06
C PRO A 153 -4.30 -14.17 -5.13
N LEU A 154 -4.48 -15.49 -5.06
CA LEU A 154 -5.29 -16.25 -6.02
C LEU A 154 -6.78 -15.91 -5.91
N ALA A 155 -7.26 -15.64 -4.70
CA ALA A 155 -8.64 -15.22 -4.47
C ALA A 155 -8.84 -13.71 -4.70
N ALA A 156 -7.83 -12.90 -4.39
CA ALA A 156 -7.94 -11.44 -4.32
C ALA A 156 -7.60 -10.72 -5.62
N LEU A 157 -6.70 -11.24 -6.45
CA LEU A 157 -6.14 -10.49 -7.58
C LEU A 157 -6.78 -10.84 -8.92
N VAL A 158 -6.97 -9.83 -9.75
CA VAL A 158 -7.35 -10.01 -11.15
C VAL A 158 -6.27 -10.85 -11.87
N PRO A 159 -6.65 -11.94 -12.56
CA PRO A 159 -5.71 -12.85 -13.21
C PRO A 159 -4.81 -12.20 -14.26
N ALA A 160 -3.68 -12.85 -14.56
CA ALA A 160 -2.80 -12.40 -15.62
C ALA A 160 -3.48 -12.48 -17.00
N GLY A 161 -3.28 -11.46 -17.84
CA GLY A 161 -3.86 -11.38 -19.19
C GLY A 161 -5.19 -10.65 -19.27
N GLU A 162 -5.78 -10.29 -18.12
CA GLU A 162 -7.00 -9.48 -18.05
C GLU A 162 -6.70 -8.00 -17.78
N PRO A 163 -7.56 -7.07 -18.24
CA PRO A 163 -7.47 -5.66 -17.86
C PRO A 163 -7.45 -5.49 -16.34
N GLY A 164 -6.49 -4.71 -15.82
CA GLY A 164 -6.31 -4.55 -14.39
C GLY A 164 -5.58 -5.71 -13.69
N ALA A 165 -4.98 -6.65 -14.43
CA ALA A 165 -4.22 -7.79 -13.88
C ALA A 165 -3.28 -7.39 -12.73
N GLY A 166 -3.31 -8.13 -11.62
CA GLY A 166 -2.55 -7.85 -10.40
C GLY A 166 -3.16 -6.77 -9.50
N GLY A 167 -4.26 -6.13 -9.91
CA GLY A 167 -5.12 -5.31 -9.04
C GLY A 167 -6.21 -6.15 -8.38
N SER A 168 -7.11 -5.51 -7.63
CA SER A 168 -8.19 -6.18 -6.90
C SER A 168 -9.46 -5.33 -6.83
N HIS A 169 -10.62 -5.98 -6.91
CA HIS A 169 -11.89 -5.33 -6.55
C HIS A 169 -12.00 -5.23 -5.04
N VAL A 170 -12.38 -4.05 -4.53
CA VAL A 170 -12.47 -3.77 -3.10
C VAL A 170 -13.89 -3.38 -2.73
N LEU A 171 -14.57 -4.22 -1.95
CA LEU A 171 -15.83 -3.87 -1.31
C LEU A 171 -15.54 -3.30 0.08
N VAL A 172 -16.07 -2.10 0.35
CA VAL A 172 -16.05 -1.50 1.69
C VAL A 172 -17.46 -1.19 2.18
N MET A 173 -17.71 -1.50 3.44
CA MET A 173 -19.01 -1.25 4.07
C MET A 173 -18.84 -0.97 5.56
N ARG A 174 -19.51 0.06 6.06
CA ARG A 174 -19.56 0.35 7.49
C ARG A 174 -20.80 -0.30 8.08
N TRP A 175 -20.60 -1.17 9.06
CA TRP A 175 -21.65 -1.89 9.76
C TRP A 175 -21.76 -1.41 11.20
N ILE A 176 -22.97 -1.07 11.64
CA ILE A 176 -23.28 -0.74 13.02
C ILE A 176 -23.83 -1.99 13.71
N HIS A 177 -23.30 -2.32 14.87
CA HIS A 177 -23.79 -3.43 15.70
C HIS A 177 -24.74 -2.93 16.79
N ASP A 178 -25.73 -3.75 17.11
CA ASP A 178 -26.56 -3.62 18.31
C ASP A 178 -26.06 -4.63 19.35
N LEU A 179 -24.98 -4.26 20.05
CA LEU A 179 -24.40 -5.12 21.08
C LEU A 179 -25.39 -5.39 22.22
N ALA A 180 -26.18 -4.38 22.59
CA ALA A 180 -27.16 -4.51 23.67
C ALA A 180 -28.18 -5.60 23.36
N LEU A 181 -28.69 -5.64 22.13
CA LEU A 181 -29.60 -6.71 21.69
C LEU A 181 -28.87 -8.05 21.57
N PHE A 182 -27.68 -8.08 20.96
CA PHE A 182 -26.93 -9.32 20.75
C PHE A 182 -26.54 -10.03 22.06
N GLU A 183 -26.13 -9.26 23.06
CA GLU A 183 -25.73 -9.75 24.39
C GLU A 183 -26.89 -10.30 25.21
N THR A 184 -28.15 -10.05 24.83
CA THR A 184 -29.31 -10.73 25.43
C THR A 184 -29.40 -12.21 25.08
N LEU A 185 -28.76 -12.63 23.98
CA LEU A 185 -28.74 -14.02 23.56
C LEU A 185 -27.79 -14.85 24.45
N PRO A 186 -28.19 -16.06 24.87
CA PRO A 186 -27.24 -17.04 25.39
C PRO A 186 -26.10 -17.30 24.39
N VAL A 187 -24.89 -17.60 24.88
CA VAL A 187 -23.72 -17.84 24.02
C VAL A 187 -24.00 -18.88 22.93
N SER A 188 -24.69 -19.97 23.26
CA SER A 188 -25.07 -21.00 22.29
C SER A 188 -25.94 -20.47 21.13
N GLU A 189 -26.80 -19.48 21.39
CA GLU A 189 -27.58 -18.83 20.34
C GLU A 189 -26.76 -17.83 19.53
N GLN A 190 -25.81 -17.14 20.16
CA GLN A 190 -24.83 -16.30 19.45
C GLN A 190 -23.99 -17.14 18.49
N GLU A 191 -23.54 -18.32 18.93
CA GLU A 191 -22.78 -19.27 18.10
C GLU A 191 -23.62 -19.79 16.93
N ARG A 192 -24.93 -20.01 17.12
CA ARG A 192 -25.86 -20.36 16.04
C ARG A 192 -26.13 -19.21 15.07
N VAL A 193 -25.97 -17.95 15.47
CA VAL A 193 -26.00 -16.80 14.54
C VAL A 193 -24.80 -16.83 13.60
N PHE A 194 -23.61 -17.19 14.11
CA PHE A 194 -22.39 -17.20 13.30
C PHE A 194 -22.13 -18.53 12.58
N GLY A 195 -22.52 -19.65 13.18
CA GLY A 195 -22.22 -21.02 12.72
C GLY A 195 -20.87 -21.55 13.21
N ARG A 196 -20.36 -21.04 14.34
CA ARG A 196 -19.09 -21.45 14.96
C ARG A 196 -19.08 -21.14 16.45
N THR A 197 -18.21 -21.80 17.21
CA THR A 197 -18.02 -21.52 18.63
C THR A 197 -17.41 -20.14 18.85
N LYS A 198 -17.79 -19.47 19.95
CA LYS A 198 -17.37 -18.10 20.22
C LYS A 198 -15.94 -18.03 20.77
N SER A 199 -15.57 -18.97 21.63
CA SER A 199 -14.27 -18.96 22.31
C SER A 199 -13.09 -19.19 21.37
N ASP A 200 -13.19 -20.21 20.54
CA ASP A 200 -12.08 -20.83 19.78
C ASP A 200 -12.37 -20.92 18.29
N SER A 201 -13.50 -20.39 17.82
CA SER A 201 -13.85 -20.25 16.40
C SER A 201 -13.93 -21.58 15.65
N VAL A 202 -14.30 -22.66 16.33
CA VAL A 202 -14.53 -23.98 15.72
C VAL A 202 -15.85 -23.93 14.95
N GLU A 203 -15.77 -24.20 13.64
CA GLU A 203 -16.91 -24.24 12.76
C GLU A 203 -17.85 -25.41 13.10
N PHE A 204 -19.16 -25.17 13.06
CA PHE A 204 -20.15 -26.23 13.26
C PHE A 204 -20.16 -27.21 12.08
N SER A 205 -20.45 -28.48 12.39
CA SER A 205 -20.71 -29.50 11.36
C SER A 205 -21.89 -29.09 10.47
N ASN A 206 -21.96 -29.63 9.25
CA ASN A 206 -23.04 -29.30 8.31
C ASN A 206 -24.42 -29.70 8.85
N GLU A 207 -24.50 -30.73 9.71
CA GLU A 207 -25.72 -31.18 10.35
C GLU A 207 -26.20 -30.22 11.46
N GLU A 208 -25.27 -29.58 12.18
CA GLU A 208 -25.57 -28.69 13.30
C GLU A 208 -25.70 -27.21 12.89
N LYS A 209 -25.02 -26.83 11.81
CA LYS A 209 -24.93 -25.45 11.28
C LYS A 209 -26.30 -25.00 10.75
N PRO A 210 -26.93 -23.97 11.34
CA PRO A 210 -28.19 -23.44 10.82
C PRO A 210 -28.01 -22.86 9.41
N ALA A 211 -29.00 -23.08 8.52
CA ALA A 211 -28.98 -22.51 7.17
C ALA A 211 -28.99 -20.96 7.13
N THR A 212 -29.41 -20.33 8.24
CA THR A 212 -29.42 -18.87 8.44
C THR A 212 -28.18 -18.34 9.17
N ALA A 213 -27.24 -19.22 9.56
CA ALA A 213 -26.00 -18.81 10.19
C ALA A 213 -25.10 -18.05 9.21
N HIS A 214 -24.39 -17.02 9.68
CA HIS A 214 -23.57 -16.16 8.85
C HIS A 214 -22.65 -16.94 7.91
N ILE A 215 -21.92 -17.93 8.42
CA ILE A 215 -21.01 -18.74 7.62
C ILE A 215 -21.71 -19.49 6.47
N ALA A 216 -22.89 -20.07 6.71
CA ALA A 216 -23.69 -20.76 5.69
C ALA A 216 -24.21 -19.80 4.60
N ARG A 217 -24.34 -18.51 4.93
CA ARG A 217 -24.80 -17.48 3.98
C ARG A 217 -23.67 -16.95 3.10
N VAL A 218 -22.46 -16.85 3.64
CA VAL A 218 -21.32 -16.25 2.95
C VAL A 218 -20.37 -17.25 2.30
N GLU A 219 -20.42 -18.54 2.67
CA GLU A 219 -19.82 -19.61 1.88
C GLU A 219 -20.63 -19.78 0.59
N ILE A 220 -19.97 -19.53 -0.55
CA ILE A 220 -20.57 -19.59 -1.89
C ILE A 220 -19.68 -20.42 -2.81
N GLU A 221 -20.32 -21.13 -3.73
CA GLU A 221 -19.65 -21.99 -4.70
C GLU A 221 -19.96 -21.52 -6.13
N ASP A 222 -19.11 -21.90 -7.07
CA ASP A 222 -19.37 -21.76 -8.50
C ASP A 222 -20.24 -22.91 -9.05
N GLU A 223 -20.41 -22.96 -10.37
CA GLU A 223 -21.20 -24.00 -11.04
C GLU A 223 -20.55 -25.40 -11.02
N HIS A 224 -19.28 -25.48 -10.65
CA HIS A 224 -18.50 -26.71 -10.50
C HIS A 224 -18.39 -27.17 -9.05
N GLY A 225 -18.93 -26.41 -8.10
CA GLY A 225 -18.85 -26.69 -6.66
C GLY A 225 -17.56 -26.20 -6.01
N GLU A 226 -16.76 -25.38 -6.69
CA GLU A 226 -15.54 -24.80 -6.13
C GLU A 226 -15.89 -23.55 -5.31
N GLU A 227 -15.27 -23.41 -4.13
CA GLU A 227 -15.54 -22.29 -3.24
C GLU A 227 -15.04 -20.96 -3.84
N LEU A 228 -15.94 -19.99 -3.96
CA LEU A 228 -15.63 -18.63 -4.41
C LEU A 228 -15.21 -17.77 -3.22
N GLN A 229 -13.93 -17.87 -2.86
CA GLN A 229 -13.38 -17.15 -1.72
C GLN A 229 -13.17 -15.64 -1.98
N ILE A 230 -13.18 -14.87 -0.89
CA ILE A 230 -12.74 -13.47 -0.85
C ILE A 230 -11.68 -13.32 0.24
N TYR A 231 -10.85 -12.29 0.13
CA TYR A 231 -9.85 -11.99 1.14
C TYR A 231 -10.26 -10.78 1.98
N ARG A 232 -10.63 -11.01 3.25
CA ARG A 232 -11.16 -9.96 4.13
C ARG A 232 -10.06 -9.32 4.97
N ARG A 233 -10.13 -8.00 5.10
CA ARG A 233 -9.25 -7.16 5.93
C ARG A 233 -10.06 -6.26 6.87
N SER A 234 -11.27 -6.70 7.20
CA SER A 234 -12.20 -6.01 8.09
C SER A 234 -11.61 -5.81 9.48
N VAL A 235 -11.90 -4.66 10.08
CA VAL A 235 -11.49 -4.35 11.46
C VAL A 235 -12.60 -3.54 12.15
N PRO A 236 -12.77 -3.70 13.47
CA PRO A 236 -13.77 -2.94 14.19
C PRO A 236 -13.45 -1.45 14.30
N TYR A 237 -14.51 -0.67 14.46
CA TYR A 237 -14.44 0.72 14.88
C TYR A 237 -15.31 0.94 16.11
N MET A 238 -14.94 1.93 16.93
CA MET A 238 -15.66 2.20 18.16
C MET A 238 -15.82 3.70 18.41
N ARG A 239 -17.08 4.11 18.60
CA ARG A 239 -17.49 5.32 19.29
C ARG A 239 -18.49 4.91 20.37
N LEU A 240 -18.64 5.73 21.41
CA LEU A 240 -19.54 5.40 22.53
C LEU A 240 -21.00 5.24 22.09
N ALA A 241 -21.46 6.06 21.14
CA ALA A 241 -22.83 6.01 20.62
C ALA A 241 -23.00 5.05 19.44
N GLU A 242 -21.92 4.74 18.72
CA GLU A 242 -21.97 3.96 17.48
C GLU A 242 -20.67 3.18 17.27
N HIS A 243 -20.77 1.88 17.10
CA HIS A 243 -19.63 0.99 16.97
C HIS A 243 -20.02 -0.19 16.08
N GLY A 244 -19.02 -0.85 15.51
CA GLY A 244 -19.25 -2.06 14.75
C GLY A 244 -18.04 -2.45 13.91
N LEU A 245 -18.28 -2.89 12.69
CA LEU A 245 -17.25 -3.43 11.80
C LEU A 245 -17.13 -2.54 10.56
N TYR A 246 -15.90 -2.13 10.24
CA TYR A 246 -15.61 -1.62 8.91
C TYR A 246 -15.20 -2.82 8.05
N PHE A 247 -16.14 -3.32 7.26
CA PHE A 247 -15.94 -4.44 6.37
C PHE A 247 -15.08 -3.99 5.18
N VAL A 248 -13.97 -4.68 4.94
CA VAL A 248 -13.13 -4.50 3.77
C VAL A 248 -12.82 -5.87 3.20
N ALA A 249 -13.08 -6.07 1.92
CA ALA A 249 -12.77 -7.33 1.26
C ALA A 249 -12.24 -7.11 -0.15
N PHE A 250 -11.34 -8.01 -0.54
CA PHE A 250 -10.64 -8.04 -1.82
C PHE A 250 -11.02 -9.30 -2.58
N ALA A 251 -11.28 -9.17 -3.88
CA ALA A 251 -11.62 -10.30 -4.74
C ALA A 251 -11.16 -10.07 -6.19
N ALA A 252 -10.83 -11.17 -6.87
CA ALA A 252 -10.56 -11.19 -8.30
C ALA A 252 -11.78 -10.70 -9.09
N GLU A 253 -12.98 -11.21 -8.77
CA GLU A 253 -14.24 -10.79 -9.39
C GLU A 253 -15.21 -10.15 -8.38
N PRO A 254 -15.89 -9.05 -8.74
CA PRO A 254 -16.83 -8.38 -7.85
C PRO A 254 -18.14 -9.17 -7.65
N ILE A 255 -18.45 -10.11 -8.56
CA ILE A 255 -19.65 -10.96 -8.47
C ILE A 255 -19.68 -11.82 -7.19
N ARG A 256 -18.51 -12.14 -6.62
CA ARG A 256 -18.41 -12.87 -5.35
C ARG A 256 -19.07 -12.10 -4.22
N PHE A 257 -18.81 -10.80 -4.14
CA PHE A 257 -19.45 -9.91 -3.16
C PHE A 257 -20.96 -9.83 -3.36
N GLU A 258 -21.40 -9.68 -4.60
CA GLU A 258 -22.82 -9.58 -4.94
C GLU A 258 -23.58 -10.85 -4.53
N ARG A 259 -23.05 -12.04 -4.86
CA ARG A 259 -23.66 -13.33 -4.47
C ARG A 259 -23.73 -13.47 -2.96
N MET A 260 -22.67 -13.13 -2.23
CA MET A 260 -22.67 -13.17 -0.76
C MET A 260 -23.73 -12.21 -0.19
N LEU A 261 -23.82 -10.97 -0.67
CA LEU A 261 -24.81 -10.00 -0.19
C LEU A 261 -26.25 -10.43 -0.53
N GLN A 262 -26.50 -10.93 -1.74
CA GLN A 262 -27.80 -11.46 -2.14
C GLN A 262 -28.24 -12.60 -1.22
N ARG A 263 -27.34 -13.52 -0.87
CA ARG A 263 -27.62 -14.57 0.13
C ARG A 263 -27.83 -13.98 1.52
N MET A 264 -26.98 -13.06 1.97
CA MET A 264 -27.11 -12.46 3.31
C MET A 264 -28.46 -11.78 3.49
N PHE A 265 -28.98 -11.11 2.47
CA PHE A 265 -30.24 -10.37 2.51
C PHE A 265 -31.47 -11.16 2.01
N GLY A 266 -31.31 -12.46 1.77
CA GLY A 266 -32.40 -13.38 1.44
C GLY A 266 -32.95 -13.28 0.02
N LEU A 267 -32.21 -12.66 -0.90
CA LEU A 267 -32.59 -12.52 -2.31
C LEU A 267 -32.35 -13.79 -3.13
N ALA A 268 -31.46 -14.66 -2.67
CA ALA A 268 -31.12 -15.89 -3.39
C ALA A 268 -32.17 -17.02 -3.21
N ASP A 269 -32.69 -17.19 -1.98
CA ASP A 269 -33.42 -18.40 -1.59
C ASP A 269 -34.51 -18.15 -0.53
N GLY A 270 -34.84 -16.89 -0.25
CA GLY A 270 -35.85 -16.54 0.75
C GLY A 270 -35.35 -16.60 2.21
N GLN A 271 -34.09 -16.96 2.45
CA GLN A 271 -33.52 -17.08 3.79
C GLN A 271 -32.51 -15.97 4.05
N ARG A 272 -32.70 -15.21 5.13
CA ARG A 272 -31.78 -14.12 5.52
C ARG A 272 -30.73 -14.61 6.51
N ASP A 273 -29.56 -13.99 6.46
CA ASP A 273 -28.53 -14.12 7.49
C ASP A 273 -28.99 -13.54 8.82
N ARG A 274 -29.01 -14.36 9.88
CA ARG A 274 -29.38 -13.95 11.24
C ARG A 274 -28.46 -12.86 11.80
N LEU A 275 -27.22 -12.73 11.32
CA LEU A 275 -26.33 -11.64 11.74
C LEU A 275 -26.94 -10.26 11.46
N THR A 276 -27.75 -10.15 10.40
CA THR A 276 -28.39 -8.88 10.00
C THR A 276 -29.52 -8.43 10.94
N ASP A 277 -29.86 -9.23 11.96
CA ASP A 277 -30.71 -8.81 13.08
C ASP A 277 -29.97 -7.93 14.08
N PHE A 278 -28.67 -8.14 14.22
CA PHE A 278 -27.81 -7.51 15.23
C PHE A 278 -26.78 -6.57 14.62
N SER A 279 -26.66 -6.57 13.29
CA SER A 279 -25.73 -5.74 12.55
C SER A 279 -26.38 -5.21 11.29
N ARG A 280 -26.22 -3.91 11.00
CA ARG A 280 -26.78 -3.29 9.79
C ARG A 280 -25.72 -2.47 9.06
N PRO A 281 -25.63 -2.58 7.73
CA PRO A 281 -24.76 -1.70 6.96
C PRO A 281 -25.40 -0.32 6.87
N VAL A 282 -24.56 0.71 6.88
CA VAL A 282 -24.95 2.11 6.69
C VAL A 282 -24.18 2.79 5.57
N SER A 283 -23.23 2.08 4.97
CA SER A 283 -22.52 2.47 3.76
C SER A 283 -22.23 1.23 2.91
N GLY A 284 -21.98 1.46 1.62
CA GLY A 284 -21.60 0.43 0.67
C GLY A 284 -21.00 1.07 -0.57
N ALA A 285 -19.76 0.70 -0.89
CA ALA A 285 -19.03 1.24 -2.02
C ALA A 285 -18.07 0.17 -2.60
N LEU A 286 -17.92 0.19 -3.93
CA LEU A 286 -17.07 -0.72 -4.68
C LEU A 286 -15.98 0.07 -5.39
N TYR A 287 -14.73 -0.36 -5.21
CA TYR A 287 -13.55 0.27 -5.77
C TYR A 287 -12.70 -0.75 -6.51
N PHE A 288 -11.73 -0.24 -7.27
CA PHE A 288 -10.65 -1.04 -7.81
C PHE A 288 -9.31 -0.54 -7.27
N ALA A 289 -8.56 -1.41 -6.60
CA ALA A 289 -7.19 -1.19 -6.18
C ALA A 289 -6.24 -1.68 -7.29
N PRO A 290 -5.68 -0.79 -8.12
CA PRO A 290 -4.83 -1.20 -9.23
C PRO A 290 -3.48 -1.75 -8.74
N PRO A 291 -2.74 -2.51 -9.57
CA PRO A 291 -1.37 -2.89 -9.28
C PRO A 291 -0.47 -1.65 -9.22
N LEU A 292 0.64 -1.74 -8.48
CA LEU A 292 1.63 -0.68 -8.30
C LEU A 292 2.13 -0.11 -9.64
N THR A 293 2.31 -0.97 -10.65
CA THR A 293 2.76 -0.57 -11.99
C THR A 293 1.81 0.39 -12.70
N LEU A 294 0.52 0.39 -12.35
CA LEU A 294 -0.47 1.32 -12.92
C LEU A 294 -0.64 2.60 -12.08
N LEU A 295 -0.10 2.65 -10.86
CA LEU A 295 -0.09 3.85 -10.02
C LEU A 295 1.03 4.83 -10.38
N GLY A 296 1.80 4.54 -11.43
CA GLY A 296 2.94 5.38 -11.79
C GLY A 296 4.12 5.24 -10.83
N LEU A 297 4.15 4.20 -9.99
CA LEU A 297 5.44 3.64 -9.56
C LEU A 297 6.14 3.22 -10.85
N LYS A 298 6.94 4.16 -11.35
CA LYS A 298 8.00 3.87 -12.29
C LYS A 298 8.92 2.93 -11.55
N GLU A 299 8.65 1.62 -11.66
CA GLU A 299 9.77 0.77 -11.98
C GLU A 299 10.38 1.43 -13.22
N GLU A 300 11.41 2.26 -13.04
CA GLU A 300 12.54 2.08 -13.94
C GLU A 300 12.78 0.59 -13.88
N THR A 301 12.38 -0.08 -14.94
CA THR A 301 12.55 -1.50 -15.11
C THR A 301 14.00 -1.81 -14.77
N LEU A 302 14.27 -3.03 -14.30
CA LEU A 302 15.64 -3.45 -14.06
C LEU A 302 16.54 -3.12 -15.27
N HIS A 303 15.97 -3.23 -16.48
CA HIS A 303 16.58 -2.84 -17.73
C HIS A 303 16.88 -1.34 -17.86
N GLU A 304 15.94 -0.44 -17.54
CA GLU A 304 16.18 1.01 -17.57
C GLU A 304 17.24 1.42 -16.54
N ARG A 305 17.24 0.82 -15.35
CA ARG A 305 18.30 1.05 -14.34
C ARG A 305 19.65 0.54 -14.83
N GLU A 306 19.68 -0.62 -15.49
CA GLU A 306 20.89 -1.14 -16.12
C GLU A 306 21.41 -0.20 -17.21
N GLU A 307 20.54 0.36 -18.05
CA GLU A 307 20.91 1.33 -19.08
C GLU A 307 21.49 2.62 -18.49
N VAL A 308 20.85 3.14 -17.44
CA VAL A 308 21.35 4.31 -16.69
C VAL A 308 22.71 4.00 -16.07
N LEU A 309 22.85 2.86 -15.36
CA LEU A 309 24.11 2.43 -14.76
C LEU A 309 25.22 2.26 -15.81
N ARG A 310 24.91 1.66 -16.96
CA ARG A 310 25.84 1.49 -18.08
C ARG A 310 26.37 2.81 -18.62
N GLY A 311 25.55 3.87 -18.59
CA GLY A 311 25.95 5.23 -18.99
C GLY A 311 26.85 5.95 -17.98
N ILE A 312 26.96 5.45 -16.75
CA ILE A 312 27.75 6.08 -15.69
C ILE A 312 29.20 5.58 -15.74
N PRO A 313 30.21 6.47 -15.83
CA PRO A 313 31.63 6.08 -15.91
C PRO A 313 32.12 5.16 -14.78
N LEU A 314 31.50 5.24 -13.60
CA LEU A 314 31.80 4.37 -12.47
C LEU A 314 31.50 2.89 -12.77
N PHE A 315 30.43 2.60 -13.51
CA PHE A 315 29.98 1.23 -13.80
C PHE A 315 30.26 0.79 -15.24
N ALA A 316 30.99 1.59 -16.01
CA ALA A 316 31.22 1.33 -17.44
C ALA A 316 31.96 0.01 -17.77
N THR A 317 32.68 -0.58 -16.80
CA THR A 317 33.35 -1.88 -16.97
C THR A 317 32.65 -3.05 -16.29
N CYS A 318 31.49 -2.80 -15.67
CA CYS A 318 30.68 -3.86 -15.09
C CYS A 318 30.15 -4.78 -16.19
N SER A 319 30.17 -6.09 -15.95
CA SER A 319 29.50 -7.04 -16.84
C SER A 319 27.98 -6.83 -16.81
N ALA A 320 27.25 -7.39 -17.77
CA ALA A 320 25.79 -7.37 -17.74
C ALA A 320 25.25 -7.96 -16.42
N HIS A 321 25.86 -9.05 -15.93
CA HIS A 321 25.50 -9.67 -14.66
C HIS A 321 25.72 -8.72 -13.46
N ASP A 322 26.84 -8.01 -13.44
CA ASP A 322 27.12 -7.01 -12.40
C ASP A 322 26.12 -5.85 -12.44
N LEU A 323 25.81 -5.34 -13.63
CA LEU A 323 24.83 -4.28 -13.81
C LEU A 323 23.44 -4.70 -13.34
N THR A 324 22.98 -5.91 -13.68
CA THR A 324 21.71 -6.48 -13.17
C THR A 324 21.74 -6.59 -11.64
N SER A 325 22.85 -7.10 -11.10
CA SER A 325 23.07 -7.25 -9.66
C SER A 325 23.01 -5.89 -8.94
N ILE A 326 23.58 -4.82 -9.51
CA ILE A 326 23.54 -3.47 -8.94
C ILE A 326 22.17 -2.82 -9.15
N ALA A 327 21.58 -2.93 -10.35
CA ALA A 327 20.28 -2.38 -10.72
C ALA A 327 19.15 -2.85 -9.80
N SER A 328 19.25 -4.09 -9.32
CA SER A 328 18.28 -4.67 -8.37
C SER A 328 18.38 -4.11 -6.94
N ARG A 329 19.48 -3.42 -6.61
CA ARG A 329 19.76 -2.87 -5.26
C ARG A 329 19.71 -1.35 -5.17
N VAL A 330 19.72 -0.67 -6.31
CA VAL A 330 19.63 0.80 -6.37
C VAL A 330 18.17 1.27 -6.39
N GLN A 331 17.92 2.42 -5.79
CA GLN A 331 16.64 3.12 -5.81
C GLN A 331 16.79 4.47 -6.50
N THR A 332 15.89 4.81 -7.41
CA THR A 332 15.85 6.13 -8.02
C THR A 332 15.21 7.11 -7.04
N ARG A 333 15.87 8.24 -6.81
CA ARG A 333 15.44 9.31 -5.89
C ARG A 333 15.39 10.62 -6.64
N GLU A 334 14.30 11.36 -6.47
CA GLU A 334 14.13 12.71 -7.01
C GLU A 334 14.07 13.72 -5.87
N TYR A 335 14.73 14.86 -6.06
CA TYR A 335 14.81 15.93 -5.08
C TYR A 335 14.50 17.27 -5.76
N PRO A 336 13.69 18.16 -5.14
CA PRO A 336 13.52 19.52 -5.62
C PRO A 336 14.83 20.30 -5.48
N ALA A 337 14.95 21.45 -6.15
CA ALA A 337 16.09 22.36 -5.95
C ALA A 337 16.13 22.87 -4.50
N GLY A 338 17.33 22.93 -3.92
CA GLY A 338 17.56 23.37 -2.54
C GLY A 338 17.41 22.26 -1.48
N ALA A 339 17.08 21.03 -1.87
CA ALA A 339 17.01 19.90 -0.96
C ALA A 339 18.41 19.50 -0.47
N THR A 340 18.53 19.17 0.82
CA THR A 340 19.78 18.64 1.41
C THR A 340 19.74 17.12 1.36
N LEU A 341 20.69 16.51 0.65
CA LEU A 341 20.78 15.06 0.45
C LEU A 341 21.60 14.37 1.54
N CYS A 342 22.62 15.05 2.07
CA CYS A 342 23.34 14.62 3.26
C CYS A 342 23.92 15.83 3.98
N THR A 343 24.17 15.68 5.28
CA THR A 343 24.67 16.77 6.14
C THR A 343 26.02 16.38 6.72
N GLN A 344 26.99 17.30 6.64
CA GLN A 344 28.30 17.13 7.26
C GLN A 344 28.17 16.76 8.75
N GLY A 345 29.00 15.82 9.22
CA GLY A 345 29.03 15.37 10.61
C GLY A 345 27.99 14.31 10.96
N GLN A 346 26.99 14.06 10.11
CA GLN A 346 26.01 13.00 10.32
C GLN A 346 26.55 11.63 9.87
N PRO A 347 26.01 10.50 10.37
CA PRO A 347 26.32 9.18 9.85
C PRO A 347 26.01 9.04 8.34
N GLY A 348 26.74 8.17 7.65
CA GLY A 348 26.44 7.78 6.28
C GLY A 348 25.42 6.66 6.21
N ASP A 349 24.37 6.84 5.42
CA ASP A 349 23.27 5.88 5.21
C ASP A 349 23.17 5.37 3.76
N GLY A 350 23.77 6.08 2.81
CA GLY A 350 23.79 5.66 1.41
C GLY A 350 24.82 6.36 0.53
N PHE A 351 25.03 5.79 -0.65
CA PHE A 351 25.85 6.29 -1.74
C PHE A 351 24.95 6.73 -2.89
N PHE A 352 25.29 7.83 -3.54
CA PHE A 352 24.43 8.48 -4.52
C PHE A 352 25.17 8.73 -5.84
N VAL A 353 24.51 8.44 -6.96
CA VAL A 353 24.99 8.75 -8.32
C VAL A 353 23.99 9.64 -9.02
N ILE A 354 24.43 10.80 -9.49
CA ILE A 354 23.57 11.78 -10.15
C ILE A 354 23.28 11.31 -11.58
N VAL A 355 22.00 11.21 -11.91
CA VAL A 355 21.50 10.85 -13.25
C VAL A 355 21.10 12.10 -14.02
N ASP A 356 20.43 13.04 -13.35
CA ASP A 356 20.03 14.31 -13.94
C ASP A 356 20.04 15.43 -12.88
N GLY A 357 20.20 16.68 -13.33
CA GLY A 357 20.31 17.84 -12.46
C GLY A 357 21.71 18.08 -11.89
N ARG A 358 21.79 18.94 -10.88
CA ARG A 358 23.05 19.42 -10.27
C ARG A 358 22.95 19.54 -8.75
N ALA A 359 24.08 19.31 -8.09
CA ALA A 359 24.24 19.45 -6.65
C ALA A 359 25.57 20.13 -6.29
N GLU A 360 25.64 20.73 -5.11
CA GLU A 360 26.86 21.32 -4.55
C GLU A 360 27.24 20.62 -3.25
N ALA A 361 28.52 20.30 -3.09
CA ALA A 361 29.08 19.83 -1.84
C ALA A 361 29.78 20.98 -1.11
N ARG A 362 29.43 21.19 0.16
CA ARG A 362 29.99 22.23 1.02
C ARG A 362 30.60 21.63 2.29
N ARG A 363 31.74 22.14 2.72
CA ARG A 363 32.35 21.84 4.02
C ARG A 363 32.61 23.13 4.76
N ASP A 364 32.16 23.20 6.00
CA ASP A 364 32.30 24.38 6.86
C ASP A 364 31.82 25.66 6.15
N GLY A 365 30.69 25.56 5.43
CA GLY A 365 30.08 26.64 4.64
C GLY A 365 30.74 26.92 3.28
N SER A 366 31.96 26.45 3.05
CA SER A 366 32.72 26.67 1.81
C SER A 366 32.37 25.63 0.74
N VAL A 367 32.19 26.06 -0.51
CA VAL A 367 31.95 25.16 -1.64
C VAL A 367 33.20 24.34 -1.92
N LEU A 368 33.10 23.02 -1.80
CA LEU A 368 34.16 22.09 -2.19
C LEU A 368 34.12 21.80 -3.68
N ARG A 369 32.92 21.56 -4.22
CA ARG A 369 32.69 21.24 -5.63
C ARG A 369 31.23 21.32 -6.03
N SER A 370 31.00 21.54 -7.32
CA SER A 370 29.71 21.30 -7.99
C SER A 370 29.75 19.94 -8.69
N MET A 371 28.60 19.29 -8.76
CA MET A 371 28.42 17.94 -9.31
C MET A 371 27.22 17.90 -10.26
N GLY A 372 27.31 17.09 -11.31
CA GLY A 372 26.25 16.88 -12.30
C GLY A 372 26.12 15.41 -12.72
N PRO A 373 25.43 15.12 -13.85
CA PRO A 373 25.21 13.75 -14.30
C PRO A 373 26.50 12.94 -14.43
N GLY A 374 26.50 11.73 -13.87
CA GLY A 374 27.65 10.83 -13.80
C GLY A 374 28.55 11.03 -12.58
N ASP A 375 28.44 12.16 -11.87
CA ASP A 375 29.12 12.35 -10.58
C ASP A 375 28.43 11.57 -9.47
N PHE A 376 29.20 11.28 -8.41
CA PHE A 376 28.70 10.58 -7.23
C PHE A 376 29.26 11.15 -5.93
N PHE A 377 28.55 10.88 -4.83
CA PHE A 377 28.93 11.31 -3.49
C PHE A 377 28.43 10.35 -2.41
N GLY A 378 28.96 10.55 -1.19
CA GLY A 378 28.57 9.78 -0.02
C GLY A 378 29.44 8.55 0.23
N GLU A 379 30.40 8.26 -0.63
CA GLU A 379 31.25 7.06 -0.54
C GLU A 379 32.16 7.05 0.69
N ILE A 380 32.70 8.21 1.10
CA ILE A 380 33.75 8.27 2.13
C ILE A 380 33.26 7.67 3.44
N ALA A 381 32.13 8.19 3.94
CA ALA A 381 31.50 7.75 5.19
C ALA A 381 31.09 6.26 5.18
N LEU A 382 30.90 5.66 4.01
CA LEU A 382 30.59 4.23 3.90
C LEU A 382 31.83 3.35 3.86
N ILE A 383 32.98 3.90 3.44
CA ILE A 383 34.25 3.19 3.32
C ILE A 383 35.03 3.23 4.63
N ASP A 384 35.11 4.41 5.26
CA ASP A 384 35.86 4.61 6.51
C ASP A 384 35.01 4.46 7.77
N GLU A 385 33.71 4.21 7.61
CA GLU A 385 32.70 4.16 8.69
C GLU A 385 32.66 5.43 9.55
N GLY A 386 33.14 6.55 9.01
CA GLY A 386 33.14 7.86 9.64
C GLY A 386 31.90 8.70 9.31
N PRO A 387 31.81 9.93 9.85
CA PRO A 387 30.73 10.84 9.53
C PRO A 387 30.87 11.42 8.11
N ARG A 388 29.76 11.91 7.55
CA ARG A 388 29.73 12.66 6.28
C ARG A 388 30.72 13.81 6.33
N THR A 389 31.59 13.89 5.33
CA THR A 389 32.66 14.88 5.27
C THR A 389 32.24 16.22 4.66
N ALA A 390 31.02 16.32 4.14
CA ALA A 390 30.44 17.51 3.53
C ALA A 390 28.91 17.43 3.55
N THR A 391 28.26 18.60 3.51
CA THR A 391 26.82 18.73 3.24
C THR A 391 26.63 18.80 1.72
N VAL A 392 25.68 18.03 1.19
CA VAL A 392 25.34 18.06 -0.24
C VAL A 392 23.92 18.58 -0.42
N THR A 393 23.76 19.62 -1.24
CA THR A 393 22.47 20.25 -1.52
C THR A 393 22.24 20.30 -3.03
N SER A 394 21.03 20.00 -3.49
CA SER A 394 20.64 20.13 -4.90
C SER A 394 20.59 21.62 -5.30
N SER A 395 21.18 21.98 -6.44
CA SER A 395 21.10 23.34 -6.99
C SER A 395 20.04 23.49 -8.08
N THR A 396 19.53 22.36 -8.59
CA THR A 396 18.41 22.23 -9.53
C THR A 396 17.56 21.02 -9.10
N PRO A 397 16.35 20.79 -9.65
CA PRO A 397 15.71 19.49 -9.50
C PRO A 397 16.68 18.37 -9.89
N LEU A 398 16.88 17.41 -9.00
CA LEU A 398 17.95 16.42 -9.08
C LEU A 398 17.34 15.02 -9.06
N ARG A 399 17.77 14.18 -9.99
CA ARG A 399 17.46 12.75 -10.01
C ARG A 399 18.75 11.96 -9.81
N CYS A 400 18.76 11.02 -8.87
CA CYS A 400 19.93 10.19 -8.58
C CYS A 400 19.56 8.74 -8.29
N LEU A 401 20.48 7.82 -8.51
CA LEU A 401 20.43 6.46 -7.98
C LEU A 401 21.04 6.45 -6.58
N MET A 402 20.33 5.89 -5.61
CA MET A 402 20.80 5.67 -4.24
C MET A 402 21.00 4.18 -4.00
N ILE A 403 22.11 3.82 -3.37
CA ILE A 403 22.34 2.49 -2.80
C ILE A 403 22.55 2.62 -1.28
N GLY A 404 21.89 1.76 -0.51
CA GLY A 404 22.02 1.74 0.95
C GLY A 404 23.39 1.21 1.40
N SER A 405 23.72 1.45 2.67
CA SER A 405 25.05 1.16 3.22
C SER A 405 25.40 -0.34 3.25
N SER A 406 24.42 -1.22 3.45
CA SER A 406 24.59 -2.68 3.38
C SER A 406 24.82 -3.12 1.95
N GLU A 407 23.96 -2.68 1.04
CA GLU A 407 23.99 -3.07 -0.36
C GLU A 407 25.25 -2.54 -1.05
N PHE A 408 25.71 -1.36 -0.67
CA PHE A 408 26.96 -0.79 -1.16
C PHE A 408 28.15 -1.68 -0.80
N ARG A 409 28.24 -2.14 0.45
CA ARG A 409 29.31 -3.06 0.89
C ARG A 409 29.24 -4.38 0.15
N ASP A 410 28.05 -4.92 -0.07
CA ASP A 410 27.88 -6.14 -0.86
C ASP A 410 28.36 -5.96 -2.31
N VAL A 411 28.03 -4.82 -2.94
CA VAL A 411 28.49 -4.48 -4.29
C VAL A 411 30.02 -4.38 -4.35
N LEU A 412 30.65 -3.72 -3.36
CA LEU A 412 32.11 -3.64 -3.30
C LEU A 412 32.76 -5.02 -3.12
N GLY A 413 32.15 -5.89 -2.30
CA GLY A 413 32.64 -7.26 -2.09
C GLY A 413 32.50 -8.16 -3.31
N GLN A 414 31.47 -7.91 -4.13
CA GLN A 414 31.21 -8.68 -5.36
C GLN A 414 31.98 -8.15 -6.57
N ASN A 415 32.40 -6.88 -6.56
CA ASN A 415 33.04 -6.25 -7.71
C ASN A 415 34.23 -5.36 -7.30
N ALA A 416 35.43 -5.94 -7.33
CA ALA A 416 36.66 -5.26 -6.96
C ALA A 416 36.99 -4.05 -7.86
N ASP A 417 36.60 -4.08 -9.15
CA ASP A 417 36.85 -2.97 -10.08
C ASP A 417 36.08 -1.70 -9.68
N ILE A 418 34.85 -1.85 -9.20
CA ILE A 418 34.08 -0.72 -8.64
C ILE A 418 34.81 -0.15 -7.43
N ALA A 419 35.31 -1.00 -6.52
CA ALA A 419 36.06 -0.55 -5.35
C ALA A 419 37.30 0.25 -5.73
N VAL A 420 38.08 -0.22 -6.71
CA VAL A 420 39.27 0.49 -7.22
C VAL A 420 38.88 1.85 -7.82
N ARG A 421 37.83 1.93 -8.62
CA ARG A 421 37.38 3.20 -9.22
C ARG A 421 36.92 4.22 -8.18
N ILE A 422 36.27 3.76 -7.12
CA ILE A 422 35.86 4.61 -6.00
C ILE A 422 37.10 5.10 -5.25
N LEU A 423 38.06 4.22 -4.95
CA LEU A 423 39.33 4.60 -4.34
C LEU A 423 40.11 5.62 -5.19
N ASP A 424 40.14 5.45 -6.51
CA ASP A 424 40.75 6.41 -7.44
C ASP A 424 40.05 7.77 -7.41
N ALA A 425 38.71 7.78 -7.32
CA ALA A 425 37.96 9.02 -7.22
C ALA A 425 38.18 9.72 -5.88
N VAL A 426 38.20 8.97 -4.77
CA VAL A 426 38.52 9.50 -3.43
C VAL A 426 39.95 10.05 -3.41
N THR A 427 40.92 9.32 -3.95
CA THR A 427 42.32 9.75 -4.01
C THR A 427 42.49 11.02 -4.84
N ARG A 428 41.80 11.14 -5.98
CA ARG A 428 41.79 12.38 -6.78
C ARG A 428 41.18 13.56 -6.02
N ARG A 429 40.09 13.34 -5.28
CA ARG A 429 39.46 14.37 -4.44
C ARG A 429 40.42 14.83 -3.34
N LEU A 430 41.05 13.89 -2.62
CA LEU A 430 42.04 14.20 -1.60
C LEU A 430 43.22 15.01 -2.15
N ARG A 431 43.73 14.66 -3.34
CA ARG A 431 44.81 15.40 -3.98
C ARG A 431 44.42 16.84 -4.31
N GLY A 432 43.17 17.08 -4.73
CA GLY A 432 42.66 18.44 -4.97
C GLY A 432 42.48 19.28 -3.70
N MET A 433 42.48 18.65 -2.52
CA MET A 433 42.38 19.32 -1.22
C MET A 433 43.74 19.60 -0.58
N LEU A 434 44.83 19.02 -1.10
CA LEU A 434 46.18 19.30 -0.65
C LEU A 434 46.70 20.60 -1.31
N PRO A 435 47.44 21.46 -0.59
CA PRO A 435 48.07 22.61 -1.19
C PRO A 435 49.05 22.18 -2.31
N PRO A 436 49.25 23.00 -3.36
CA PRO A 436 50.22 22.69 -4.41
C PRO A 436 51.59 22.44 -3.78
N ILE A 437 52.27 21.38 -4.21
CA ILE A 437 53.66 21.15 -3.81
C ILE A 437 54.49 22.21 -4.53
N ASP A 438 55.09 23.12 -3.77
CA ASP A 438 56.00 24.15 -4.26
C ASP A 438 57.22 23.45 -4.88
N GLN A 439 57.35 23.49 -6.21
CA GLN A 439 58.54 23.02 -6.90
C GLN A 439 59.54 24.18 -6.89
N GLY A 440 60.36 24.22 -5.84
CA GLY A 440 61.47 25.16 -5.69
C GLY A 440 62.58 24.97 -6.72
#